data_AF-A0A9X2WY96-F1
#
_entry.id   AF-A0A9X2WY96-F1
#
_cell.length_a   1.000
_cell.length_b   1.000
_cell.length_c   1.000
_cell.angle_alpha   90.00
_cell.angle_beta   90.00
_cell.angle_gamma   90.00
#
_symmetry.space_group_name_H-M   'P 1'
#
loop_
_entity.id
_entity.type
_entity.pdbx_description
1 polymer ?
#
loop_
_entity_poly.entity_id
_entity_poly.type
_entity_poly.pdbx_seq_one_letter_code
_entity_poly.pdbx_strand_id
1 'polypeptide(L)'
;MKYTFADRYAEAGLSPTAETIKSRQEPFNRILENVTDAQILELVATYYGSEQFDLEWFRDEFVENDASFSLVGNRREARILAALILDKLIQDANRLAVLAVCTGSVKGLRSVEQCDWLIAEAENALLRLSVTDREYKAVEPKITPLVTQKLQEEINNLVSNPDWQTLAGLLGKMRTEAQSSTKTISNQISQLISQLDTQAEIMREESQMLWWLIGGFSNVLECSFSDLDTDQTAIASAVDLANLTKSTLGPVAISTMLERAISQAKNNKTKQPQAFNAVVAKLNSNQLGSLKINSDTPNWISPVSTAITLATEFGSSDWSNKFQERVGLDSSIILEPKQLAEQLYRECILGRLIE
;
A
#
# COMPACT_ATOMS: atom_id res chain seq x y z
N MET A 1 -24.74 2.45 4.85
CA MET A 1 -25.63 1.27 4.68
C MET A 1 -24.70 0.10 4.39
N LYS A 2 -24.80 -1.03 5.11
CA LYS A 2 -23.90 -2.17 4.87
C LYS A 2 -24.54 -3.06 3.80
N TYR A 3 -23.98 -3.09 2.60
CA TYR A 3 -24.48 -3.91 1.51
C TYR A 3 -24.24 -5.39 1.80
N THR A 4 -25.22 -6.22 1.46
CA THR A 4 -25.10 -7.68 1.56
C THR A 4 -24.51 -8.26 0.27
N PHE A 5 -24.04 -9.51 0.33
CA PHE A 5 -23.64 -10.28 -0.86
C PHE A 5 -24.72 -10.23 -1.95
N ALA A 6 -25.98 -10.42 -1.58
CA ALA A 6 -27.11 -10.39 -2.52
C ALA A 6 -27.24 -9.02 -3.21
N ASP A 7 -27.09 -7.92 -2.46
CA ASP A 7 -27.16 -6.56 -3.01
C ASP A 7 -26.07 -6.32 -4.05
N ARG A 8 -24.85 -6.82 -3.80
CA ARG A 8 -23.69 -6.65 -4.69
C ARG A 8 -23.81 -7.48 -5.97
N TYR A 9 -24.36 -8.69 -5.87
CA TYR A 9 -24.69 -9.48 -7.05
C TYR A 9 -25.81 -8.81 -7.88
N ALA A 10 -26.84 -8.28 -7.22
CA ALA A 10 -27.95 -7.59 -7.89
C ALA A 10 -27.49 -6.31 -8.61
N GLU A 11 -26.62 -5.51 -7.97
CA GLU A 11 -25.97 -4.34 -8.57
C GLU A 11 -25.18 -4.71 -9.83
N ALA A 12 -24.48 -5.83 -9.79
CA ALA A 12 -23.78 -6.38 -10.94
C ALA A 12 -24.68 -7.15 -11.91
N GLY A 13 -26.01 -7.05 -11.81
CA GLY A 13 -26.97 -7.65 -12.73
C GLY A 13 -27.01 -9.19 -12.72
N LEU A 14 -26.53 -9.81 -11.64
CA LEU A 14 -26.62 -11.26 -11.41
C LEU A 14 -27.75 -11.55 -10.42
N SER A 15 -28.42 -12.69 -10.61
CA SER A 15 -29.50 -13.15 -9.72
C SER A 15 -29.21 -14.57 -9.21
N PRO A 16 -28.16 -14.74 -8.37
CA PRO A 16 -27.83 -16.05 -7.81
C PRO A 16 -28.94 -16.52 -6.87
N THR A 17 -29.11 -17.84 -6.75
CA THR A 17 -30.02 -18.40 -5.75
C THR A 17 -29.43 -18.23 -4.35
N ALA A 18 -30.28 -18.33 -3.30
CA ALA A 18 -29.80 -18.29 -1.92
C ALA A 18 -28.79 -19.42 -1.61
N GLU A 19 -28.93 -20.57 -2.28
CA GLU A 19 -27.98 -21.68 -2.18
C GLU A 19 -26.63 -21.31 -2.80
N THR A 20 -26.62 -20.70 -3.99
CA THR A 20 -25.39 -20.20 -4.61
C THR A 20 -24.72 -19.15 -3.73
N ILE A 21 -25.46 -18.19 -3.17
CA ILE A 21 -24.85 -17.19 -2.27
C ILE A 21 -24.17 -17.87 -1.07
N LYS A 22 -24.83 -18.86 -0.46
CA LYS A 22 -24.26 -19.61 0.67
C LYS A 22 -23.01 -20.39 0.27
N SER A 23 -23.00 -21.03 -0.91
CA SER A 23 -21.83 -21.79 -1.38
C SER A 23 -20.63 -20.90 -1.71
N ARG A 24 -20.82 -19.58 -1.93
CA ARG A 24 -19.72 -18.61 -2.11
C ARG A 24 -19.20 -18.00 -0.82
N GLN A 25 -20.00 -17.94 0.24
CA GLN A 25 -19.62 -17.28 1.50
C GLN A 25 -18.50 -18.01 2.26
N GLU A 26 -18.51 -19.33 2.27
CA GLU A 26 -17.50 -20.09 2.99
C GLU A 26 -16.11 -20.00 2.31
N PRO A 27 -15.97 -20.23 0.98
CA PRO A 27 -14.70 -19.97 0.28
C PRO A 27 -14.24 -18.53 0.41
N PHE A 28 -15.16 -17.56 0.35
CA PHE A 28 -14.84 -16.14 0.54
C PHE A 28 -14.13 -15.88 1.87
N ASN A 29 -14.63 -16.46 2.97
CA ASN A 29 -14.00 -16.30 4.28
C ASN A 29 -12.64 -17.00 4.35
N ARG A 30 -12.51 -18.22 3.78
CA ARG A 30 -11.23 -18.94 3.74
C ARG A 30 -10.16 -18.19 2.97
N ILE A 31 -10.52 -17.58 1.84
CA ILE A 31 -9.61 -16.74 1.07
C ILE A 31 -9.19 -15.54 1.90
N LEU A 32 -10.12 -14.82 2.54
CA LEU A 32 -9.77 -13.65 3.36
C LEU A 32 -8.80 -13.96 4.49
N GLU A 33 -8.88 -15.14 5.09
CA GLU A 33 -8.01 -15.54 6.19
C GLU A 33 -6.59 -15.92 5.73
N ASN A 34 -6.44 -16.41 4.49
CA ASN A 34 -5.20 -17.02 4.00
C ASN A 34 -4.58 -16.33 2.78
N VAL A 35 -5.20 -15.28 2.26
CA VAL A 35 -4.75 -14.59 1.05
C VAL A 35 -3.36 -13.99 1.26
N THR A 36 -2.45 -14.31 0.33
CA THR A 36 -1.09 -13.77 0.29
C THR A 36 -1.04 -12.45 -0.50
N ASP A 37 0.02 -11.68 -0.32
CA ASP A 37 0.21 -10.41 -1.04
C ASP A 37 0.22 -10.59 -2.58
N ALA A 38 0.82 -11.68 -3.08
CA ALA A 38 0.77 -12.02 -4.49
C ALA A 38 -0.66 -12.28 -4.99
N GLN A 39 -1.44 -13.05 -4.22
CA GLN A 39 -2.84 -13.33 -4.53
C GLN A 39 -3.72 -12.08 -4.47
N ILE A 40 -3.41 -11.11 -3.59
CA ILE A 40 -4.08 -9.80 -3.60
C ILE A 40 -3.88 -9.12 -4.96
N LEU A 41 -2.64 -9.07 -5.48
CA LEU A 41 -2.36 -8.47 -6.78
C LEU A 41 -3.09 -9.19 -7.93
N GLU A 42 -3.18 -10.51 -7.88
CA GLU A 42 -3.94 -11.32 -8.84
C GLU A 42 -5.45 -11.05 -8.77
N LEU A 43 -6.01 -10.85 -7.57
CA LEU A 43 -7.40 -10.44 -7.41
C LEU A 43 -7.65 -9.04 -8.00
N VAL A 44 -6.72 -8.09 -7.82
CA VAL A 44 -6.83 -6.76 -8.44
C VAL A 44 -6.73 -6.87 -9.97
N ALA A 45 -5.84 -7.73 -10.48
CA ALA A 45 -5.74 -8.00 -11.93
C ALA A 45 -7.06 -8.55 -12.48
N THR A 46 -7.65 -9.51 -11.76
CA THR A 46 -8.95 -10.10 -12.09
C THR A 46 -10.05 -9.05 -12.11
N TYR A 47 -10.10 -8.18 -11.09
CA TYR A 47 -11.06 -7.08 -10.98
C TYR A 47 -11.01 -6.14 -12.20
N TYR A 48 -9.81 -5.76 -12.64
CA TYR A 48 -9.61 -4.97 -13.87
C TYR A 48 -9.75 -5.77 -15.17
N GLY A 49 -10.05 -7.06 -15.09
CA GLY A 49 -10.31 -7.92 -16.24
C GLY A 49 -9.06 -8.44 -16.94
N SER A 50 -7.89 -8.39 -16.32
CA SER A 50 -6.67 -8.98 -16.84
C SER A 50 -6.75 -10.51 -16.82
N GLU A 51 -6.35 -11.15 -17.93
CA GLU A 51 -6.25 -12.61 -18.06
C GLU A 51 -4.79 -13.10 -17.98
N GLN A 52 -3.89 -12.26 -17.46
CA GLN A 52 -2.46 -12.57 -17.38
C GLN A 52 -2.10 -13.59 -16.29
N PHE A 53 -2.97 -13.80 -15.31
CA PHE A 53 -2.72 -14.63 -14.14
C PHE A 53 -3.59 -15.88 -14.14
N ASP A 54 -3.00 -16.99 -13.68
CA ASP A 54 -3.73 -18.23 -13.50
C ASP A 54 -4.36 -18.26 -12.10
N LEU A 55 -5.69 -18.29 -12.07
CA LEU A 55 -6.49 -18.18 -10.85
C LEU A 55 -6.95 -19.56 -10.35
N GLU A 56 -6.17 -20.61 -10.58
CA GLU A 56 -6.52 -21.97 -10.11
C GLU A 56 -6.74 -21.98 -8.60
N TRP A 57 -5.86 -21.36 -7.81
CA TRP A 57 -6.02 -21.29 -6.36
C TRP A 57 -7.36 -20.66 -5.95
N PHE A 58 -7.80 -19.63 -6.69
CA PHE A 58 -9.05 -18.94 -6.43
C PHE A 58 -10.24 -19.82 -6.82
N ARG A 59 -10.17 -20.45 -8.00
CA ARG A 59 -11.18 -21.42 -8.47
C ARG A 59 -11.33 -22.58 -7.51
N ASP A 60 -10.21 -23.17 -7.10
CA ASP A 60 -10.17 -24.42 -6.33
C ASP A 60 -10.87 -24.25 -4.98
N GLU A 61 -10.70 -23.09 -4.34
CA GLU A 61 -11.46 -22.73 -3.12
C GLU A 61 -12.97 -22.76 -3.33
N PHE A 62 -13.49 -22.24 -4.46
CA PHE A 62 -14.93 -22.28 -4.74
C PHE A 62 -15.41 -23.67 -5.18
N VAL A 63 -14.57 -24.46 -5.82
CA VAL A 63 -14.89 -25.82 -6.28
C VAL A 63 -15.14 -26.78 -5.11
N GLU A 64 -14.48 -26.58 -3.96
CA GLU A 64 -14.73 -27.38 -2.75
C GLU A 64 -16.19 -27.35 -2.29
N ASN A 65 -16.86 -26.22 -2.47
CA ASN A 65 -18.25 -25.99 -2.07
C ASN A 65 -19.23 -26.08 -3.25
N ASP A 66 -18.74 -25.98 -4.49
CA ASP A 66 -19.53 -26.05 -5.71
C ASP A 66 -18.68 -26.53 -6.90
N ALA A 67 -18.75 -27.84 -7.17
CA ALA A 67 -18.02 -28.48 -8.26
C ALA A 67 -18.35 -27.93 -9.67
N SER A 68 -19.42 -27.16 -9.81
CA SER A 68 -19.80 -26.53 -11.09
C SER A 68 -19.13 -25.17 -11.32
N PHE A 69 -18.44 -24.61 -10.33
CA PHE A 69 -17.79 -23.31 -10.46
C PHE A 69 -16.66 -23.35 -11.49
N SER A 70 -16.77 -22.53 -12.54
CA SER A 70 -15.79 -22.43 -13.61
C SER A 70 -15.44 -20.98 -13.90
N LEU A 71 -14.14 -20.68 -13.95
CA LEU A 71 -13.65 -19.35 -14.34
C LEU A 71 -13.98 -19.00 -15.79
N VAL A 72 -14.19 -19.98 -16.67
CA VAL A 72 -14.53 -19.73 -18.09
C VAL A 72 -15.99 -19.32 -18.23
N GLY A 73 -16.90 -20.04 -17.57
CA GLY A 73 -18.35 -19.74 -17.62
C GLY A 73 -18.76 -18.58 -16.71
N ASN A 74 -18.01 -18.34 -15.63
CA ASN A 74 -18.39 -17.41 -14.57
C ASN A 74 -17.43 -16.22 -14.44
N ARG A 75 -16.77 -15.76 -15.53
CA ARG A 75 -15.83 -14.62 -15.51
C ARG A 75 -16.40 -13.38 -14.81
N ARG A 76 -17.66 -13.05 -15.09
CA ARG A 76 -18.35 -11.91 -14.47
C ARG A 76 -18.53 -12.11 -12.95
N GLU A 77 -18.90 -13.31 -12.53
CA GLU A 77 -19.01 -13.64 -11.10
C GLU A 77 -17.64 -13.61 -10.41
N ALA A 78 -16.60 -14.14 -11.05
CA ALA A 78 -15.23 -14.10 -10.52
C ALA A 78 -14.76 -12.66 -10.26
N ARG A 79 -15.07 -11.71 -11.16
CA ARG A 79 -14.77 -10.28 -10.95
C ARG A 79 -15.51 -9.69 -9.76
N ILE A 80 -16.78 -10.03 -9.58
CA ILE A 80 -17.59 -9.57 -8.44
C ILE A 80 -17.03 -10.15 -7.13
N LEU A 81 -16.71 -11.44 -7.11
CA LEU A 81 -16.13 -12.10 -5.93
C LEU A 81 -14.76 -11.51 -5.58
N ALA A 82 -13.89 -11.27 -6.57
CA ALA A 82 -12.63 -10.58 -6.37
C ALA A 82 -12.83 -9.17 -5.81
N ALA A 83 -13.78 -8.41 -6.35
CA ALA A 83 -14.12 -7.08 -5.84
C ALA A 83 -14.62 -7.10 -4.40
N LEU A 84 -15.43 -8.09 -4.01
CA LEU A 84 -15.92 -8.25 -2.64
C LEU A 84 -14.78 -8.59 -1.66
N ILE A 85 -13.83 -9.43 -2.07
CA ILE A 85 -12.68 -9.79 -1.23
C ILE A 85 -11.81 -8.55 -1.04
N LEU A 86 -11.52 -7.82 -2.12
CA LEU A 86 -10.77 -6.57 -2.06
C LEU A 86 -11.46 -5.51 -1.21
N ASP A 87 -12.78 -5.35 -1.33
CA ASP A 87 -13.57 -4.44 -0.48
C ASP A 87 -13.40 -4.78 1.00
N LYS A 88 -13.48 -6.06 1.35
CA LYS A 88 -13.31 -6.49 2.73
C LYS A 88 -11.89 -6.25 3.23
N LEU A 89 -10.87 -6.53 2.42
CA LEU A 89 -9.47 -6.21 2.72
C LEU A 89 -9.25 -4.70 2.91
N ILE A 90 -9.88 -3.86 2.07
CA ILE A 90 -9.83 -2.39 2.18
C ILE A 90 -10.49 -1.92 3.48
N GLN A 91 -11.64 -2.49 3.85
CA GLN A 91 -12.32 -2.20 5.11
C GLN A 91 -11.48 -2.61 6.33
N ASP A 92 -10.71 -3.70 6.22
CA ASP A 92 -9.78 -4.19 7.24
C ASP A 92 -8.41 -3.47 7.19
N ALA A 93 -8.32 -2.35 6.47
CA ALA A 93 -7.14 -1.49 6.36
C ALA A 93 -5.90 -2.18 5.76
N ASN A 94 -6.09 -3.17 4.88
CA ASN A 94 -5.01 -3.76 4.10
C ASN A 94 -4.47 -2.73 3.09
N ARG A 95 -3.25 -2.24 3.34
CA ARG A 95 -2.62 -1.15 2.59
C ARG A 95 -2.24 -1.56 1.17
N LEU A 96 -1.84 -2.81 0.97
CA LEU A 96 -1.52 -3.36 -0.35
C LEU A 96 -2.76 -3.36 -1.23
N ALA A 97 -3.89 -3.89 -0.75
CA ALA A 97 -5.15 -3.91 -1.49
C ALA A 97 -5.63 -2.49 -1.85
N VAL A 98 -5.59 -1.57 -0.87
CA VAL A 98 -5.95 -0.16 -1.08
C VAL A 98 -5.12 0.47 -2.20
N LEU A 99 -3.79 0.35 -2.11
CA LEU A 99 -2.90 1.01 -3.05
C LEU A 99 -2.94 0.32 -4.42
N ALA A 100 -2.98 -1.00 -4.48
CA ALA A 100 -3.06 -1.77 -5.72
C ALA A 100 -4.34 -1.43 -6.50
N VAL A 101 -5.51 -1.35 -5.85
CA VAL A 101 -6.75 -0.94 -6.53
C VAL A 101 -6.62 0.48 -7.08
N CYS A 102 -6.11 1.43 -6.30
CA CYS A 102 -5.93 2.82 -6.74
C CYS A 102 -4.95 2.95 -7.92
N THR A 103 -3.81 2.27 -7.85
CA THR A 103 -2.76 2.32 -8.88
C THR A 103 -3.19 1.60 -10.15
N GLY A 104 -3.89 0.47 -10.03
CA GLY A 104 -4.37 -0.34 -11.15
C GLY A 104 -5.40 0.35 -12.05
N SER A 105 -6.11 1.37 -11.55
CA SER A 105 -7.05 2.17 -12.36
C SER A 105 -6.35 3.04 -13.40
N VAL A 106 -5.05 3.32 -13.20
CA VAL A 106 -4.23 4.19 -14.04
C VAL A 106 -4.93 5.54 -14.26
N LYS A 107 -5.34 6.17 -13.15
CA LYS A 107 -6.08 7.45 -13.15
C LYS A 107 -7.36 7.42 -14.02
N GLY A 108 -8.02 6.26 -14.06
CA GLY A 108 -9.25 6.05 -14.82
C GLY A 108 -9.06 5.67 -16.29
N LEU A 109 -7.82 5.51 -16.76
CA LEU A 109 -7.55 5.01 -18.12
C LEU A 109 -7.92 3.54 -18.28
N ARG A 110 -7.97 2.77 -17.19
CA ARG A 110 -8.59 1.44 -17.19
C ARG A 110 -10.02 1.53 -16.70
N SER A 111 -10.96 1.18 -17.58
CA SER A 111 -12.35 1.01 -17.23
C SER A 111 -12.59 -0.36 -16.60
N VAL A 112 -13.38 -0.39 -15.53
CA VAL A 112 -13.91 -1.62 -14.94
C VAL A 112 -15.30 -1.91 -15.49
N GLU A 113 -15.58 -3.18 -15.76
CA GLU A 113 -16.91 -3.59 -16.24
C GLU A 113 -17.94 -3.75 -15.12
N GLN A 114 -17.47 -4.01 -13.89
CA GLN A 114 -18.31 -4.27 -12.72
C GLN A 114 -17.72 -3.60 -11.48
N CYS A 115 -18.58 -3.31 -10.49
CA CYS A 115 -18.18 -2.84 -9.17
C CYS A 115 -17.27 -1.59 -9.22
N ASP A 116 -17.69 -0.56 -9.96
CA ASP A 116 -17.00 0.74 -10.06
C ASP A 116 -16.83 1.45 -8.70
N TRP A 117 -17.76 1.22 -7.78
CA TRP A 117 -17.70 1.70 -6.40
C TRP A 117 -16.43 1.31 -5.64
N LEU A 118 -15.77 0.20 -6.00
CA LEU A 118 -14.57 -0.26 -5.30
C LEU A 118 -13.40 0.72 -5.44
N ILE A 119 -13.27 1.38 -6.60
CA ILE A 119 -12.24 2.40 -6.82
C ILE A 119 -12.46 3.59 -5.86
N ALA A 120 -13.72 4.04 -5.72
CA ALA A 120 -14.06 5.11 -4.81
C ALA A 120 -13.80 4.73 -3.35
N GLU A 121 -14.12 3.50 -2.96
CA GLU A 121 -13.85 3.01 -1.60
C GLU A 121 -12.34 2.90 -1.33
N ALA A 122 -11.57 2.42 -2.30
CA ALA A 122 -10.11 2.36 -2.20
C ALA A 122 -9.48 3.76 -2.08
N GLU A 123 -9.91 4.74 -2.88
CA GLU A 123 -9.42 6.12 -2.79
C GLU A 123 -9.78 6.77 -1.44
N ASN A 124 -11.01 6.55 -0.95
CA ASN A 124 -11.42 7.03 0.37
C ASN A 124 -10.61 6.37 1.49
N ALA A 125 -10.37 5.07 1.40
CA ALA A 125 -9.56 4.33 2.35
C ALA A 125 -8.10 4.79 2.32
N LEU A 126 -7.53 5.05 1.13
CA LEU A 126 -6.19 5.61 0.97
C LEU A 126 -6.07 6.93 1.74
N LEU A 127 -6.99 7.87 1.53
CA LEU A 127 -7.01 9.16 2.23
C LEU A 127 -7.14 8.98 3.75
N ARG A 128 -8.08 8.13 4.19
CA ARG A 128 -8.31 7.86 5.62
C ARG A 128 -7.06 7.28 6.28
N LEU A 129 -6.47 6.24 5.69
CA LEU A 129 -5.30 5.56 6.24
C LEU A 129 -4.06 6.46 6.20
N SER A 130 -3.86 7.25 5.15
CA SER A 130 -2.80 8.26 5.10
C SER A 130 -2.88 9.28 6.23
N VAL A 131 -4.08 9.59 6.76
CA VAL A 131 -4.24 10.44 7.94
C VAL A 131 -4.00 9.62 9.21
N THR A 132 -4.72 8.52 9.39
CA THR A 132 -4.68 7.72 10.62
C THR A 132 -3.29 7.16 10.94
N ASP A 133 -2.51 6.78 9.94
CA ASP A 133 -1.15 6.27 10.13
C ASP A 133 -0.18 7.34 10.64
N ARG A 134 -0.54 8.61 10.48
CA ARG A 134 0.29 9.78 10.81
C ARG A 134 -0.26 10.58 11.97
N GLU A 135 -1.39 10.17 12.55
CA GLU A 135 -1.97 10.86 13.69
C GLU A 135 -0.99 10.88 14.86
N TYR A 136 -0.81 12.06 15.44
CA TYR A 136 -0.02 12.22 16.64
C TYR A 136 -0.65 11.41 17.78
N LYS A 137 0.14 10.49 18.35
CA LYS A 137 -0.27 9.70 19.52
C LYS A 137 0.53 10.18 20.72
N ALA A 138 -0.16 10.75 21.70
CA ALA A 138 0.46 11.13 22.95
C ALA A 138 1.08 9.89 23.61
N VAL A 139 2.38 9.94 23.83
CA VAL A 139 3.12 8.85 24.49
C VAL A 139 2.94 9.01 25.99
N GLU A 140 2.19 8.11 26.63
CA GLU A 140 2.05 8.08 28.09
C GLU A 140 3.26 7.36 28.73
N PRO A 141 4.12 8.05 29.49
CA PRO A 141 5.37 7.47 30.00
C PRO A 141 5.18 6.55 31.22
N LYS A 142 3.97 6.01 31.45
CA LYS A 142 3.65 5.28 32.68
C LYS A 142 4.28 3.88 32.67
N ILE A 143 5.49 3.79 33.24
CA ILE A 143 6.17 2.52 33.50
C ILE A 143 5.67 1.96 34.82
N THR A 144 5.09 0.76 34.81
CA THR A 144 4.59 0.09 36.00
C THR A 144 5.33 -1.23 36.19
N PRO A 145 6.10 -1.39 37.28
CA PRO A 145 6.74 -2.65 37.60
C PRO A 145 5.69 -3.73 37.88
N LEU A 146 6.01 -4.99 37.58
CA LEU A 146 5.23 -6.11 38.08
C LEU A 146 5.57 -6.30 39.55
N VAL A 147 4.57 -6.20 40.43
CA VAL A 147 4.70 -6.42 41.87
C VAL A 147 3.58 -7.36 42.33
N THR A 148 3.92 -8.43 43.05
CA THR A 148 2.95 -9.41 43.53
C THR A 148 2.65 -9.18 45.00
N GLN A 149 1.46 -8.69 45.34
CA GLN A 149 1.04 -8.46 46.74
C GLN A 149 1.18 -9.72 47.62
N LYS A 150 0.95 -10.90 47.03
CA LYS A 150 1.09 -12.19 47.70
C LYS A 150 2.52 -12.49 48.16
N LEU A 151 3.55 -12.04 47.43
CA LEU A 151 4.94 -12.21 47.86
C LEU A 151 5.23 -11.37 49.11
N GLN A 152 4.71 -10.14 49.15
CA GLN A 152 4.83 -9.27 50.31
C GLN A 152 4.19 -9.89 51.57
N GLU A 153 3.02 -10.52 51.43
CA GLU A 153 2.34 -11.24 52.51
C GLU A 153 3.13 -12.46 52.98
N GLU A 154 3.68 -13.26 52.06
CA GLU A 154 4.52 -14.42 52.38
C GLU A 154 5.82 -14.02 53.11
N ILE A 155 6.43 -12.88 52.74
CA ILE A 155 7.59 -12.31 53.44
C ILE A 155 7.21 -11.93 54.87
N ASN A 156 6.09 -11.23 55.07
CA ASN A 156 5.63 -10.81 56.39
C ASN A 156 5.32 -12.01 57.31
N ASN A 157 4.78 -13.09 56.75
CA ASN A 157 4.50 -14.32 57.49
C ASN A 157 5.79 -15.03 57.95
N LEU A 158 6.85 -14.99 57.14
CA LEU A 158 8.15 -15.58 57.49
C LEU A 158 8.82 -14.86 58.68
N VAL A 159 8.65 -13.54 58.77
CA VAL A 159 9.14 -12.74 59.92
C VAL A 159 8.47 -13.21 61.23
N SER A 160 7.21 -13.64 61.16
CA SER A 160 6.45 -14.09 62.32
C SER A 160 6.72 -15.56 62.70
N ASN A 161 7.15 -16.40 61.74
CA ASN A 161 7.47 -17.82 61.94
C ASN A 161 8.70 -18.23 61.11
N PRO A 162 9.92 -18.19 61.68
CA PRO A 162 11.15 -18.45 60.92
C PRO A 162 11.31 -19.93 60.56
N ASP A 163 11.27 -20.24 59.25
CA ASP A 163 11.61 -21.55 58.70
C ASP A 163 12.61 -21.39 57.52
N TRP A 164 13.76 -22.05 57.63
CA TRP A 164 14.83 -21.98 56.62
C TRP A 164 14.42 -22.57 55.27
N GLN A 165 13.55 -23.58 55.27
CA GLN A 165 13.11 -24.23 54.04
C GLN A 165 12.15 -23.31 53.25
N THR A 166 11.27 -22.61 53.97
CA THR A 166 10.38 -21.58 53.43
C THR A 166 11.17 -20.35 52.91
N LEU A 167 12.27 -19.97 53.57
CA LEU A 167 13.12 -18.87 53.08
C LEU A 167 13.74 -19.17 51.70
N ALA A 168 14.27 -20.37 51.48
CA ALA A 168 14.87 -20.72 50.19
C ALA A 168 13.85 -20.64 49.03
N GLY A 169 12.61 -21.09 49.27
CA GLY A 169 11.50 -20.95 48.32
C GLY A 169 11.13 -19.49 48.05
N LEU A 170 11.11 -18.65 49.09
CA LEU A 170 10.86 -17.21 48.96
C LEU A 170 11.93 -16.48 48.16
N LEU A 171 13.22 -16.80 48.37
CA LEU A 171 14.30 -16.23 47.57
C LEU A 171 14.16 -16.57 46.09
N GLY A 172 13.71 -17.80 45.77
CA GLY A 172 13.36 -18.19 44.41
C GLY A 172 12.23 -17.34 43.82
N LYS A 173 11.14 -17.14 44.58
CA LYS A 173 10.01 -16.29 44.17
C LYS A 173 10.40 -14.83 43.99
N MET A 174 11.21 -14.26 44.90
CA MET A 174 11.76 -12.90 44.79
C MET A 174 12.58 -12.73 43.52
N ARG A 175 13.45 -13.71 43.20
CA ARG A 175 14.23 -13.70 41.96
C ARG A 175 13.31 -13.73 40.73
N THR A 176 12.31 -14.61 40.72
CA THR A 176 11.37 -14.70 39.59
C THR A 176 10.55 -13.41 39.43
N GLU A 177 10.11 -12.80 40.53
CA GLU A 177 9.40 -11.51 40.50
C GLU A 177 10.30 -10.37 40.01
N ALA A 178 11.55 -10.30 40.48
CA ALA A 178 12.50 -9.31 39.99
C ALA A 178 12.78 -9.48 38.48
N GLN A 179 12.93 -10.73 38.01
CA GLN A 179 13.11 -11.04 36.59
C GLN A 179 11.88 -10.70 35.75
N SER A 180 10.68 -11.04 36.21
CA SER A 180 9.44 -10.74 35.50
C SER A 180 9.15 -9.24 35.48
N SER A 181 9.40 -8.54 36.59
CA SER A 181 9.29 -7.08 36.69
C SER A 181 10.26 -6.38 35.73
N THR A 182 11.52 -6.82 35.69
CA THR A 182 12.52 -6.31 34.73
C THR A 182 12.08 -6.54 33.29
N LYS A 183 11.54 -7.73 32.96
CA LYS A 183 11.02 -8.04 31.63
C LYS A 183 9.84 -7.14 31.26
N THR A 184 8.90 -6.94 32.18
CA THR A 184 7.75 -6.05 31.98
C THR A 184 8.19 -4.60 31.75
N ILE A 185 9.11 -4.08 32.56
CA ILE A 185 9.68 -2.74 32.38
C ILE A 185 10.39 -2.63 31.04
N SER A 186 11.23 -3.60 30.68
CA SER A 186 11.95 -3.60 29.40
C SER A 186 10.99 -3.59 28.19
N ASN A 187 9.91 -4.38 28.26
CA ASN A 187 8.88 -4.40 27.22
C ASN A 187 8.16 -3.05 27.13
N GLN A 188 7.78 -2.45 28.26
CA GLN A 188 7.13 -1.13 28.29
C GLN A 188 8.06 -0.05 27.72
N ILE A 189 9.33 -0.04 28.11
CA ILE A 189 10.33 0.90 27.58
C ILE A 189 10.51 0.72 26.07
N SER A 190 10.62 -0.53 25.61
CA SER A 190 10.79 -0.82 24.18
C SER A 190 9.59 -0.35 23.35
N GLN A 191 8.37 -0.50 23.88
CA GLN A 191 7.16 0.03 23.27
C GLN A 191 7.16 1.56 23.19
N LEU A 192 7.55 2.24 24.28
CA LEU A 192 7.65 3.70 24.30
C LEU A 192 8.71 4.22 23.31
N ILE A 193 9.87 3.56 23.24
CA ILE A 193 10.92 3.91 22.27
C ILE A 193 10.42 3.73 20.84
N SER A 194 9.76 2.61 20.53
CA SER A 194 9.20 2.36 19.20
C SER A 194 8.15 3.40 18.79
N GLN A 195 7.31 3.84 19.73
CA GLN A 195 6.34 4.91 19.49
C GLN A 195 7.03 6.26 19.21
N LEU A 196 8.06 6.61 20.00
CA LEU A 196 8.84 7.83 19.79
C LEU A 196 9.60 7.82 18.46
N ASP A 197 10.20 6.68 18.11
CA ASP A 197 10.93 6.49 16.86
C ASP A 197 9.99 6.67 15.65
N THR A 198 8.80 6.08 15.70
CA THR A 198 7.77 6.27 14.66
C THR A 198 7.39 7.76 14.50
N GLN A 199 7.19 8.48 15.60
CA GLN A 199 6.85 9.92 15.54
C GLN A 199 8.02 10.76 15.01
N ALA A 200 9.27 10.42 15.40
CA ALA A 200 10.46 11.09 14.90
C ALA A 200 10.67 10.87 13.40
N GLU A 201 10.42 9.66 12.89
CA GLU A 201 10.49 9.35 11.45
C GLU A 201 9.43 10.12 10.65
N ILE A 202 8.18 10.20 11.16
CA ILE A 202 7.13 11.01 10.52
C ILE A 202 7.54 12.50 10.47
N MET A 203 8.02 13.05 11.59
CA MET A 203 8.49 14.45 11.63
C MET A 203 9.66 14.70 10.69
N ARG A 204 10.58 13.74 10.60
CA ARG A 204 11.73 13.80 9.68
C ARG A 204 11.27 13.78 8.24
N GLU A 205 10.36 12.87 7.88
CA GLU A 205 9.75 12.81 6.56
C GLU A 205 9.13 14.16 6.16
N GLU A 206 8.27 14.74 7.01
CA GLU A 206 7.60 16.01 6.73
C GLU A 206 8.58 17.17 6.57
N SER A 207 9.59 17.23 7.44
CA SER A 207 10.66 18.23 7.35
C SER A 207 11.42 18.09 6.04
N GLN A 208 11.85 16.89 5.67
CA GLN A 208 12.60 16.65 4.43
C GLN A 208 11.77 16.97 3.19
N MET A 209 10.50 16.59 3.16
CA MET A 209 9.59 16.93 2.08
C MET A 209 9.37 18.44 1.96
N LEU A 210 9.26 19.15 3.08
CA LEU A 210 9.14 20.61 3.09
C LEU A 210 10.43 21.29 2.58
N TRP A 211 11.59 20.84 3.04
CA TRP A 211 12.90 21.33 2.57
C TRP A 211 13.07 21.11 1.07
N TRP A 212 12.74 19.91 0.59
CA TRP A 212 12.75 19.58 -0.84
C TRP A 212 11.83 20.51 -1.64
N LEU A 213 10.60 20.73 -1.17
CA LEU A 213 9.62 21.56 -1.88
C LEU A 213 10.03 23.03 -1.95
N ILE A 214 10.59 23.57 -0.87
CA ILE A 214 11.10 24.95 -0.80
C ILE A 214 12.38 25.10 -1.62
N GLY A 215 13.27 24.10 -1.58
CA GLY A 215 14.53 24.11 -2.30
C GLY A 215 14.38 24.07 -3.82
N GLY A 216 13.30 23.46 -4.32
CA GLY A 216 13.01 23.42 -5.76
C GLY A 216 14.07 22.68 -6.57
N PHE A 217 14.57 21.58 -6.02
CA PHE A 217 15.69 20.81 -6.55
C PHE A 217 15.34 19.32 -6.55
N SER A 218 15.59 18.65 -7.68
CA SER A 218 15.47 17.20 -7.76
C SER A 218 16.73 16.52 -7.26
N ASN A 219 16.60 15.66 -6.26
CA ASN A 219 17.74 14.89 -5.76
C ASN A 219 18.10 13.76 -6.73
N VAL A 220 17.08 13.15 -7.35
CA VAL A 220 17.26 12.05 -8.29
C VAL A 220 17.91 12.53 -9.59
N LEU A 221 17.54 13.69 -10.12
CA LEU A 221 18.14 14.25 -11.34
C LEU A 221 19.25 15.28 -11.08
N GLU A 222 19.58 15.55 -9.81
CA GLU A 222 20.62 16.48 -9.37
C GLU A 222 20.58 17.87 -10.05
N CYS A 223 19.37 18.43 -10.23
CA CYS A 223 19.19 19.73 -10.86
C CYS A 223 17.97 20.49 -10.32
N SER A 224 17.88 21.79 -10.61
CA SER A 224 16.72 22.60 -10.23
C SER A 224 15.50 22.26 -11.09
N PHE A 225 14.30 22.30 -10.51
CA PHE A 225 13.06 22.20 -11.30
C PHE A 225 12.95 23.30 -12.36
N SER A 226 13.55 24.46 -12.14
CA SER A 226 13.59 25.54 -13.13
C SER A 226 14.41 25.22 -14.39
N ASP A 227 15.22 24.15 -14.37
CA ASP A 227 15.97 23.66 -15.52
C ASP A 227 15.22 22.57 -16.30
N LEU A 228 14.24 21.92 -15.66
CA LEU A 228 13.43 20.83 -16.20
C LEU A 228 12.13 21.34 -16.80
N ASP A 229 11.62 20.69 -17.83
CA ASP A 229 10.27 20.98 -18.30
C ASP A 229 9.19 20.39 -17.37
N THR A 230 7.92 20.69 -17.66
CA THR A 230 6.77 20.28 -16.85
C THR A 230 6.68 18.76 -16.67
N ASP A 231 6.96 17.99 -17.71
CA ASP A 231 6.79 16.53 -17.68
C ASP A 231 7.99 15.85 -17.03
N GLN A 232 9.21 16.35 -17.30
CA GLN A 232 10.42 15.94 -16.60
C GLN A 232 10.29 16.22 -15.10
N THR A 233 9.76 17.39 -14.73
CA THR A 233 9.50 17.76 -13.32
C THR A 233 8.46 16.85 -12.69
N ALA A 234 7.38 16.51 -13.41
CA ALA A 234 6.36 15.58 -12.94
C ALA A 234 6.96 14.20 -12.59
N ILE A 235 7.78 13.64 -13.48
CA ILE A 235 8.44 12.35 -13.26
C ILE A 235 9.46 12.43 -12.11
N ALA A 236 10.36 13.41 -12.16
CA ALA A 236 11.42 13.57 -11.17
C ALA A 236 10.85 13.80 -9.75
N SER A 237 9.84 14.66 -9.64
CA SER A 237 9.22 14.98 -8.35
C SER A 237 8.46 13.81 -7.74
N ALA A 238 7.84 12.96 -8.56
CA ALA A 238 7.20 11.74 -8.10
C ALA A 238 8.21 10.76 -7.46
N VAL A 239 9.34 10.54 -8.12
CA VAL A 239 10.40 9.65 -7.61
C VAL A 239 11.09 10.26 -6.39
N ASP A 240 11.41 11.56 -6.40
CA ASP A 240 11.97 12.25 -5.24
C ASP A 240 11.05 12.12 -4.02
N LEU A 241 9.76 12.43 -4.17
CA LEU A 241 8.81 12.32 -3.06
C LEU A 241 8.65 10.88 -2.60
N ALA A 242 8.59 9.91 -3.50
CA ALA A 242 8.51 8.49 -3.12
C ALA A 242 9.73 8.05 -2.28
N ASN A 243 10.93 8.54 -2.61
CA ASN A 243 12.16 8.27 -1.86
C ASN A 243 12.17 8.96 -0.47
N LEU A 244 11.57 10.14 -0.38
CA LEU A 244 11.42 10.88 0.88
C LEU A 244 10.35 10.28 1.78
N THR A 245 9.29 9.69 1.22
CA THR A 245 8.21 9.05 1.99
C THR A 245 8.74 7.86 2.78
N LYS A 246 8.53 7.83 4.10
CA LYS A 246 8.84 6.69 4.99
C LYS A 246 7.59 5.99 5.49
N SER A 247 6.51 6.73 5.63
CA SER A 247 5.18 6.21 5.92
C SER A 247 4.68 5.29 4.81
N THR A 248 3.78 4.37 5.17
CA THR A 248 3.38 3.27 4.29
C THR A 248 2.60 3.72 3.05
N LEU A 249 1.73 4.72 3.18
CA LEU A 249 0.92 5.25 2.09
C LEU A 249 1.30 6.69 1.69
N GLY A 250 2.17 7.34 2.48
CA GLY A 250 2.50 8.75 2.31
C GLY A 250 1.44 9.72 2.85
N PRO A 251 1.78 11.02 2.90
CA PRO A 251 0.86 12.06 3.34
C PRO A 251 -0.20 12.38 2.29
N VAL A 252 -1.39 12.82 2.74
CA VAL A 252 -2.47 13.29 1.85
C VAL A 252 -2.02 14.49 1.00
N ALA A 253 -1.06 15.27 1.50
CA ALA A 253 -0.54 16.46 0.83
C ALA A 253 0.26 16.17 -0.45
N ILE A 254 0.65 14.92 -0.74
CA ILE A 254 1.50 14.58 -1.90
C ILE A 254 0.97 15.17 -3.21
N SER A 255 -0.34 15.06 -3.47
CA SER A 255 -0.97 15.64 -4.66
C SER A 255 -0.68 17.14 -4.82
N THR A 256 -0.80 17.89 -3.73
CA THR A 256 -0.54 19.35 -3.70
C THR A 256 0.96 19.67 -3.76
N MET A 257 1.82 18.82 -3.19
CA MET A 257 3.27 18.99 -3.24
C MET A 257 3.80 18.76 -4.66
N LEU A 258 3.31 17.73 -5.34
CA LEU A 258 3.62 17.45 -6.74
C LEU A 258 3.18 18.62 -7.63
N GLU A 259 1.96 19.10 -7.47
CA GLU A 259 1.45 20.26 -8.21
C GLU A 259 2.32 21.50 -7.97
N ARG A 260 2.75 21.73 -6.72
CA ARG A 260 3.64 22.84 -6.38
C ARG A 260 5.02 22.68 -7.01
N ALA A 261 5.61 21.49 -7.01
CA ALA A 261 6.89 21.22 -7.67
C ALA A 261 6.79 21.44 -9.19
N ILE A 262 5.76 20.90 -9.83
CA ILE A 262 5.48 21.08 -11.27
C ILE A 262 5.32 22.57 -11.62
N SER A 263 4.73 23.38 -10.73
CA SER A 263 4.59 24.82 -10.96
C SER A 263 5.92 25.58 -11.03
N GLN A 264 7.01 25.00 -10.51
CA GLN A 264 8.38 25.56 -10.55
C GLN A 264 9.15 25.17 -11.82
N ALA A 265 8.55 24.37 -12.69
CA ALA A 265 9.17 23.88 -13.92
C ALA A 265 9.48 25.01 -14.92
N LYS A 266 10.50 24.78 -15.74
CA LYS A 266 10.82 25.60 -16.91
C LYS A 266 9.63 25.67 -17.86
N ASN A 267 9.20 26.89 -18.18
CA ASN A 267 8.07 27.16 -19.09
C ASN A 267 6.74 26.56 -18.61
N ASN A 268 6.37 26.78 -17.34
CA ASN A 268 5.10 26.37 -16.71
C ASN A 268 3.81 26.97 -17.31
N LYS A 269 3.87 27.58 -18.51
CA LYS A 269 2.66 28.02 -19.22
C LYS A 269 1.81 26.81 -19.52
N THR A 270 0.48 26.94 -19.42
CA THR A 270 -0.51 25.88 -19.64
C THR A 270 -0.26 25.19 -20.99
N LYS A 271 0.48 24.09 -20.97
CA LYS A 271 0.72 23.25 -22.14
C LYS A 271 -0.36 22.19 -22.17
N GLN A 272 -0.86 21.93 -23.37
CA GLN A 272 -1.74 20.77 -23.59
C GLN A 272 -1.01 19.50 -23.16
N PRO A 273 -1.71 18.55 -22.54
CA PRO A 273 -1.15 17.25 -22.20
C PRO A 273 -0.56 16.57 -23.43
N GLN A 274 0.57 15.90 -23.24
CA GLN A 274 1.25 15.18 -24.31
C GLN A 274 1.00 13.69 -24.20
N ALA A 275 1.10 13.00 -25.34
CA ALA A 275 1.10 11.55 -25.37
C ALA A 275 2.27 11.01 -24.54
N PHE A 276 2.02 9.91 -23.82
CA PHE A 276 2.95 9.40 -22.82
C PHE A 276 4.30 8.99 -23.43
N ASN A 277 4.32 8.43 -24.63
CA ASN A 277 5.55 8.16 -25.39
C ASN A 277 6.39 9.43 -25.64
N ALA A 278 5.76 10.55 -25.97
CA ALA A 278 6.44 11.82 -26.18
C ALA A 278 6.99 12.39 -24.86
N VAL A 279 6.31 12.13 -23.73
CA VAL A 279 6.81 12.50 -22.40
C VAL A 279 8.09 11.73 -22.06
N VAL A 280 8.07 10.40 -22.19
CA VAL A 280 9.25 9.56 -21.89
C VAL A 280 10.42 9.90 -22.82
N ALA A 281 10.14 10.24 -24.09
CA ALA A 281 11.17 10.62 -25.06
C ALA A 281 11.93 11.90 -24.73
N LYS A 282 11.44 12.72 -23.79
CA LYS A 282 12.16 13.91 -23.30
C LYS A 282 13.26 13.59 -22.30
N LEU A 283 13.23 12.40 -21.70
CA LEU A 283 14.26 11.96 -20.77
C LEU A 283 15.45 11.43 -21.57
N ASN A 284 16.63 11.98 -21.31
CA ASN A 284 17.86 11.44 -21.86
C ASN A 284 18.31 10.18 -21.09
N SER A 285 19.26 9.43 -21.65
CA SER A 285 19.74 8.18 -21.06
C SER A 285 20.31 8.34 -19.64
N ASN A 286 20.96 9.47 -19.33
CA ASN A 286 21.46 9.73 -17.99
C ASN A 286 20.31 9.95 -17.00
N GLN A 287 19.30 10.73 -17.39
CA GLN A 287 18.11 10.96 -16.56
C GLN A 287 17.36 9.65 -16.31
N LEU A 288 17.13 8.84 -17.35
CA LEU A 288 16.52 7.52 -17.23
C LEU A 288 17.28 6.62 -16.25
N GLY A 289 18.61 6.54 -16.39
CA GLY A 289 19.46 5.76 -15.48
C GLY A 289 19.47 6.26 -14.02
N SER A 290 19.27 7.56 -13.80
CA SER A 290 19.23 8.14 -12.46
C SER A 290 17.91 7.88 -11.72
N LEU A 291 16.78 7.71 -12.42
CA LEU A 291 15.46 7.55 -11.81
C LEU A 291 15.33 6.31 -10.91
N LYS A 292 16.17 5.27 -11.10
CA LYS A 292 16.29 4.08 -10.23
C LYS A 292 14.95 3.57 -9.67
N ILE A 293 13.96 3.40 -10.54
CA ILE A 293 12.63 2.96 -10.15
C ILE A 293 12.67 1.46 -9.86
N ASN A 294 12.08 1.04 -8.75
CA ASN A 294 11.96 -0.37 -8.41
C ASN A 294 11.13 -1.12 -9.47
N SER A 295 11.67 -2.23 -9.99
CA SER A 295 11.09 -3.08 -11.03
C SER A 295 10.21 -4.21 -10.52
N ASP A 296 10.11 -4.43 -9.21
CA ASP A 296 9.53 -5.67 -8.65
C ASP A 296 7.99 -5.67 -8.64
N THR A 297 7.36 -4.54 -8.94
CA THR A 297 5.91 -4.46 -9.17
C THR A 297 5.49 -5.18 -10.46
N PRO A 298 4.33 -5.87 -10.50
CA PRO A 298 3.80 -6.41 -11.74
C PRO A 298 3.61 -5.32 -12.81
N ASN A 299 4.15 -5.52 -14.00
CA ASN A 299 4.16 -4.51 -15.07
C ASN A 299 2.77 -3.90 -15.36
N TRP A 300 1.71 -4.73 -15.31
CA TRP A 300 0.36 -4.27 -15.57
C TRP A 300 -0.11 -3.24 -14.53
N ILE A 301 0.28 -3.34 -13.25
CA ILE A 301 -0.18 -2.39 -12.23
C ILE A 301 0.71 -1.14 -12.16
N SER A 302 1.91 -1.19 -12.74
CA SER A 302 2.90 -0.10 -12.74
C SER A 302 3.27 0.39 -14.14
N PRO A 303 2.30 0.91 -14.92
CA PRO A 303 2.54 1.35 -16.29
C PRO A 303 3.67 2.38 -16.41
N VAL A 304 3.72 3.39 -15.54
CA VAL A 304 4.69 4.49 -15.70
C VAL A 304 6.11 4.02 -15.40
N SER A 305 6.27 3.26 -14.32
CA SER A 305 7.51 2.62 -13.91
C SER A 305 8.01 1.66 -14.98
N THR A 306 7.12 0.80 -15.49
CA THR A 306 7.43 -0.14 -16.57
C THR A 306 7.94 0.58 -17.82
N ALA A 307 7.30 1.67 -18.22
CA ALA A 307 7.72 2.44 -19.39
C ALA A 307 9.11 3.06 -19.21
N ILE A 308 9.41 3.61 -18.03
CA ILE A 308 10.74 4.18 -17.73
C ILE A 308 11.81 3.08 -17.71
N THR A 309 11.53 1.92 -17.12
CA THR A 309 12.44 0.77 -17.14
C THR A 309 12.70 0.28 -18.57
N LEU A 310 11.65 0.08 -19.37
CA LEU A 310 11.80 -0.33 -20.77
C LEU A 310 12.54 0.72 -21.61
N ALA A 311 12.28 2.01 -21.38
CA ALA A 311 12.99 3.08 -22.07
C ALA A 311 14.47 3.14 -21.67
N THR A 312 14.81 2.74 -20.44
CA THR A 312 16.20 2.60 -19.98
C THR A 312 16.90 1.42 -20.67
N GLU A 313 16.19 0.30 -20.86
CA GLU A 313 16.72 -0.93 -21.49
C GLU A 313 16.85 -0.83 -23.02
N PHE A 314 15.83 -0.32 -23.71
CA PHE A 314 15.71 -0.35 -25.17
C PHE A 314 15.92 1.03 -25.82
N GLY A 315 16.06 2.09 -25.03
CA GLY A 315 16.08 3.46 -25.52
C GLY A 315 14.67 4.02 -25.73
N SER A 316 14.58 5.35 -25.86
CA SER A 316 13.32 6.10 -25.77
C SER A 316 12.33 5.92 -26.93
N SER A 317 12.75 5.32 -28.06
CA SER A 317 11.91 5.18 -29.27
C SER A 317 11.32 3.78 -29.48
N ASP A 318 11.88 2.74 -28.87
CA ASP A 318 11.64 1.35 -29.30
C ASP A 318 10.89 0.50 -28.24
N TRP A 319 10.53 1.10 -27.11
CA TRP A 319 9.90 0.40 -25.98
C TRP A 319 8.37 0.22 -26.08
N SER A 320 7.70 0.99 -26.94
CA SER A 320 6.22 1.07 -27.00
C SER A 320 5.53 -0.28 -27.24
N ASN A 321 6.07 -1.13 -28.12
CA ASN A 321 5.47 -2.44 -28.41
C ASN A 321 5.56 -3.38 -27.20
N LYS A 322 6.70 -3.37 -26.49
CA LYS A 322 6.91 -4.17 -25.28
C LYS A 322 6.06 -3.67 -24.11
N PHE A 323 5.84 -2.36 -24.04
CA PHE A 323 4.92 -1.77 -23.08
C PHE A 323 3.48 -2.24 -23.32
N GLN A 324 2.99 -2.19 -24.56
CA GLN A 324 1.64 -2.67 -24.86
C GLN A 324 1.46 -4.15 -24.52
N GLU A 325 2.46 -4.98 -24.83
CA GLU A 325 2.47 -6.41 -24.51
C GLU A 325 2.38 -6.68 -23.00
N ARG A 326 3.17 -5.96 -22.19
CA ARG A 326 3.27 -6.20 -20.73
C ARG A 326 2.15 -5.52 -19.93
N VAL A 327 1.75 -4.32 -20.33
CA VAL A 327 0.85 -3.45 -19.56
C VAL A 327 -0.59 -3.53 -20.06
N GLY A 328 -0.79 -3.89 -21.34
CA GLY A 328 -2.10 -3.90 -21.98
C GLY A 328 -2.64 -2.50 -22.29
N LEU A 329 -1.79 -1.46 -22.26
CA LEU A 329 -2.14 -0.08 -22.59
C LEU A 329 -1.32 0.40 -23.79
N ASP A 330 -1.88 1.32 -24.56
CA ASP A 330 -1.16 1.95 -25.67
C ASP A 330 -0.21 3.05 -25.15
N SER A 331 1.00 3.15 -25.70
CA SER A 331 1.97 4.17 -25.26
C SER A 331 1.57 5.62 -25.62
N SER A 332 0.52 5.81 -26.43
CA SER A 332 -0.04 7.12 -26.80
C SER A 332 -1.10 7.63 -25.83
N ILE A 333 -1.40 6.92 -24.74
CA ILE A 333 -2.27 7.44 -23.68
C ILE A 333 -1.83 8.84 -23.23
N ILE A 334 -2.80 9.64 -22.82
CA ILE A 334 -2.57 11.02 -22.39
C ILE A 334 -2.86 11.11 -20.90
N LEU A 335 -1.86 11.55 -20.15
CA LEU A 335 -1.98 11.85 -18.72
C LEU A 335 -1.57 13.30 -18.50
N GLU A 336 -2.38 14.03 -17.73
CA GLU A 336 -1.99 15.34 -17.24
C GLU A 336 -0.71 15.20 -16.38
N PRO A 337 0.21 16.19 -16.38
CA PRO A 337 1.48 16.08 -15.63
C PRO A 337 1.27 15.75 -14.15
N LYS A 338 0.23 16.32 -13.53
CA LYS A 338 -0.14 16.00 -12.15
C LYS A 338 -0.59 14.55 -11.98
N GLN A 339 -1.44 14.05 -12.87
CA GLN A 339 -1.91 12.67 -12.83
C GLN A 339 -0.77 11.68 -13.07
N LEU A 340 0.13 11.98 -14.02
CA LEU A 340 1.35 11.22 -14.28
C LEU A 340 2.22 11.13 -13.02
N ALA A 341 2.47 12.26 -12.37
CA ALA A 341 3.29 12.32 -11.17
C ALA A 341 2.66 11.52 -10.01
N GLU A 342 1.36 11.68 -9.78
CA GLU A 342 0.65 10.94 -8.74
C GLU A 342 0.60 9.43 -9.03
N GLN A 343 0.44 9.05 -10.29
CA GLN A 343 0.45 7.64 -10.71
C GLN A 343 1.83 7.04 -10.43
N LEU A 344 2.91 7.66 -10.92
CA LEU A 344 4.27 7.19 -10.70
C LEU A 344 4.62 7.13 -9.21
N TYR A 345 4.23 8.15 -8.43
CA TYR A 345 4.42 8.14 -6.98
C TYR A 345 3.78 6.90 -6.36
N ARG A 346 2.51 6.62 -6.65
CA ARG A 346 1.80 5.46 -6.11
C ARG A 346 2.42 4.13 -6.53
N GLU A 347 2.92 4.04 -7.76
CA GLU A 347 3.66 2.86 -8.24
C GLU A 347 4.95 2.64 -7.43
N CYS A 348 5.72 3.70 -7.16
CA CYS A 348 6.92 3.60 -6.32
C CYS A 348 6.58 3.21 -4.87
N ILE A 349 5.50 3.75 -4.29
CA ILE A 349 5.05 3.34 -2.95
C ILE A 349 4.62 1.86 -2.95
N LEU A 350 3.91 1.43 -4.00
CA LEU A 350 3.44 0.05 -4.14
C LEU A 350 4.60 -0.94 -4.26
N GLY A 351 5.66 -0.60 -4.99
CA GLY A 351 6.86 -1.45 -5.09
C GLY A 351 7.48 -1.78 -3.74
N ARG A 352 7.52 -0.80 -2.84
CA ARG A 352 8.05 -0.99 -1.47
C ARG A 352 7.14 -1.77 -0.53
N LEU A 353 5.87 -1.96 -0.89
CA LEU A 353 4.96 -2.82 -0.14
C LEU A 353 5.07 -4.30 -0.54
N ILE A 354 5.70 -4.57 -1.69
CA ILE A 354 5.83 -5.92 -2.26
C ILE A 354 7.25 -6.47 -2.03
N GLU A 355 8.26 -5.60 -1.87
CA GLU A 355 9.58 -5.92 -1.30
C GLU A 355 9.49 -6.44 0.14
#